data_AF-A0A9E5NIE7-F1
#
_entry.id   AF-A0A9E5NIE7-F1
#
_cell.length_a   1.000
_cell.length_b   1.000
_cell.length_c   1.000
_cell.angle_alpha   90.00
_cell.angle_beta   90.00
_cell.angle_gamma   90.00
#
_symmetry.space_group_name_H-M   'P 1'
#
loop_
_entity.id
_entity.type
_entity.pdbx_description
1 polymer ?
#
loop_
_entity_poly.entity_id
_entity_poly.type
_entity_poly.pdbx_seq_one_letter_code
_entity_poly.pdbx_strand_id
1 'polypeptide(L)' 'MRGAGFADFTVEDHSDALLDLIDDVRRKLPGVELAVGLANVDLRDLDLGEGKRLARRAVGLIERGVVGHTLISATKSARE' A
#
# COMPACT_ATOMS: atom_id res chain seq x y z
N MET A 1 -2.16 -9.88 20.14
CA MET A 1 -2.80 -11.05 19.49
C MET A 1 -2.80 -12.32 20.35
N ARG A 2 -1.72 -12.66 21.07
CA ARG A 2 -1.75 -13.80 22.03
C ARG A 2 -2.87 -13.68 23.08
N GLY A 3 -3.06 -12.49 23.65
CA GLY A 3 -4.19 -12.19 24.54
C GLY A 3 -5.58 -12.19 23.88
N ALA A 4 -5.66 -12.38 22.56
CA ALA A 4 -6.90 -12.47 21.80
C ALA A 4 -7.23 -13.93 21.36
N GLY A 5 -6.50 -14.93 21.85
CA GLY A 5 -6.77 -16.35 21.54
C GLY A 5 -6.26 -16.82 20.17
N PHE A 6 -5.16 -16.24 19.71
CA PHE A 6 -4.47 -16.68 18.50
C PHE A 6 -3.14 -17.38 18.85
N ALA A 7 -2.78 -18.40 18.07
CA ALA A 7 -1.55 -19.19 18.15
C ALA A 7 -0.87 -19.26 16.78
N ASP A 8 0.28 -19.95 16.70
CA ASP A 8 1.03 -20.22 15.46
C ASP A 8 1.28 -18.97 14.58
N PHE A 9 1.87 -17.94 15.19
CA PHE A 9 2.09 -16.67 14.50
C PHE A 9 3.23 -16.76 13.49
N THR A 10 2.96 -16.28 12.28
CA THR A 10 3.99 -15.89 11.33
C THR A 10 3.88 -14.39 11.08
N VAL A 11 5.01 -13.69 11.16
CA VAL A 11 5.12 -12.26 10.88
C VAL A 11 6.16 -12.11 9.79
N GLU A 12 5.73 -11.57 8.66
CA GLU A 12 6.59 -11.38 7.48
C GLU A 12 6.63 -9.90 7.12
N ASP A 13 7.83 -9.36 6.97
CA ASP A 13 8.03 -8.05 6.40
C ASP A 13 7.98 -8.14 4.87
N HIS A 14 7.09 -7.37 4.27
CA HIS A 14 6.82 -7.28 2.84
C HIS A 14 6.97 -5.82 2.36
N SER A 15 7.83 -5.05 3.02
CA SER A 15 8.10 -3.65 2.65
C SER A 15 8.65 -3.49 1.23
N ASP A 16 9.39 -4.47 0.71
CA ASP A 16 9.82 -4.50 -0.70
C ASP A 16 8.63 -4.64 -1.67
N ALA A 17 7.66 -5.51 -1.35
CA ALA A 17 6.44 -5.62 -2.14
C ALA A 17 5.59 -4.33 -2.12
N LEU A 18 5.64 -3.59 -1.01
CA LEU A 18 5.04 -2.25 -0.93
C LEU A 18 5.78 -1.24 -1.81
N LEU A 19 7.12 -1.28 -1.86
CA LEU A 19 7.91 -0.45 -2.77
C LEU A 19 7.55 -0.73 -4.23
N ASP A 20 7.48 -2.00 -4.61
CA ASP A 20 7.11 -2.42 -5.96
C ASP A 20 5.73 -1.89 -6.36
N LEU A 21 4.74 -2.02 -5.47
CA LEU A 21 3.40 -1.49 -5.70
C LEU A 21 3.41 0.04 -5.90
N ILE A 22 4.14 0.76 -5.07
CA ILE A 22 4.23 2.23 -5.17
C ILE A 22 4.93 2.63 -6.47
N ASP A 23 5.98 1.94 -6.88
CA ASP A 23 6.64 2.21 -8.16
C ASP A 23 5.70 1.95 -9.34
N ASP A 24 4.93 0.87 -9.30
CA ASP A 24 3.89 0.55 -10.26
C ASP A 24 2.84 1.66 -10.38
N VAL A 25 2.34 2.16 -9.25
CA VAL A 25 1.40 3.28 -9.22
C VAL A 25 2.03 4.52 -9.83
N ARG A 26 3.27 4.86 -9.45
CA ARG A 26 4.00 6.02 -9.98
C ARG A 26 4.17 5.96 -11.50
N ARG A 27 4.47 4.78 -12.05
CA ARG A 27 4.62 4.56 -13.50
C ARG A 27 3.30 4.73 -14.26
N LYS A 28 2.18 4.35 -13.65
CA LYS A 28 0.84 4.40 -14.28
C LYS A 28 0.20 5.80 -14.21
N LEU A 29 0.50 6.59 -13.17
CA LEU A 29 -0.15 7.89 -12.93
C LEU A 29 -0.10 8.88 -14.12
N PRO A 30 1.02 9.06 -14.84
CA PRO A 30 1.04 9.94 -16.01
C PRO A 30 0.08 9.50 -17.13
N GLY A 31 -0.03 8.19 -17.36
CA GLY A 31 -0.94 7.64 -18.36
C GLY A 31 -2.41 7.86 -17.99
N VAL A 32 -2.74 7.74 -16.70
CA VAL A 32 -4.09 8.04 -16.18
C VAL A 32 -4.43 9.52 -16.35
N GLU A 33 -3.49 10.42 -16.04
CA GLU A 33 -3.69 11.86 -16.18
C GLU A 33 -3.96 12.27 -17.63
N LEU A 34 -3.22 11.69 -18.58
CA LEU A 34 -3.46 11.89 -20.00
C LEU A 34 -4.82 11.35 -20.44
N ALA A 35 -5.16 10.12 -20.05
CA ALA A 35 -6.44 9.51 -20.41
C ALA A 35 -7.63 10.32 -19.89
N VAL A 36 -7.54 10.83 -18.67
CA VAL A 36 -8.59 11.68 -18.06
C VAL A 36 -8.73 12.99 -18.82
N GLY A 37 -7.62 13.67 -19.11
CA GLY A 37 -7.62 14.94 -19.84
C GLY A 37 -8.12 14.82 -21.28
N LEU A 38 -7.83 13.70 -21.95
CA LEU A 38 -8.25 13.46 -23.33
C LEU A 38 -9.70 12.96 -23.45
N ALA A 39 -10.16 12.13 -22.51
CA ALA A 39 -11.49 11.53 -22.57
C ALA A 39 -12.55 12.31 -21.78
N ASN A 40 -12.22 13.49 -21.22
CA ASN A 40 -13.10 14.27 -20.33
C ASN A 40 -13.76 13.40 -19.25
N VAL A 41 -12.99 12.45 -18.70
CA VAL A 41 -13.50 11.52 -17.69
C VAL A 41 -13.66 12.28 -16.38
N ASP A 42 -14.87 12.28 -15.83
CA ASP A 42 -15.11 12.81 -14.50
C ASP A 42 -14.51 11.88 -13.44
N LEU A 43 -13.52 12.41 -12.73
CA LEU A 43 -12.84 11.73 -11.64
C LEU A 43 -13.57 11.84 -10.31
N ARG A 44 -14.68 12.59 -10.25
CA ARG A 44 -15.41 12.92 -9.02
C ARG A 44 -14.44 13.49 -7.99
N ASP A 45 -14.32 12.83 -6.84
CA ASP A 45 -13.48 13.29 -5.72
C ASP A 45 -12.02 12.82 -5.80
N LEU A 46 -11.60 12.19 -6.90
CA LEU A 46 -10.23 11.67 -7.03
C LEU A 46 -9.23 12.76 -7.45
N ASP A 47 -8.41 13.20 -6.50
CA ASP A 47 -7.30 14.13 -6.74
C ASP A 47 -6.02 13.38 -7.17
N LEU A 48 -5.75 13.36 -8.48
CA LEU A 48 -4.51 12.79 -9.03
C LEU A 48 -3.25 13.58 -8.63
N GLY A 49 -3.40 14.87 -8.33
CA GLY A 49 -2.32 15.72 -7.85
C GLY A 49 -1.83 15.29 -6.46
N GLU A 50 -2.76 15.10 -5.52
CA GLU A 50 -2.45 14.52 -4.20
C GLU A 50 -1.91 13.09 -4.36
N GLY A 51 -2.51 12.26 -5.21
CA GLY A 51 -2.00 10.91 -5.49
C GLY A 51 -0.52 10.90 -5.92
N LYS A 52 -0.14 11.79 -6.85
CA LYS A 52 1.27 11.96 -7.28
C LYS A 52 2.18 12.47 -6.15
N ARG A 53 1.70 13.38 -5.30
CA ARG A 53 2.47 13.86 -4.14
C ARG A 53 2.73 12.73 -3.15
N LEU A 54 1.69 11.98 -2.82
CA LEU A 54 1.76 10.88 -1.87
C LEU A 54 2.68 9.77 -2.37
N ALA A 55 2.51 9.33 -3.62
CA ALA A 55 3.30 8.25 -4.22
C ALA A 55 4.80 8.59 -4.27
N ARG A 56 5.16 9.85 -4.54
CA ARG A 56 6.56 10.30 -4.49
C ARG A 56 7.13 10.29 -3.07
N ARG A 57 6.34 10.68 -2.07
CA ARG A 57 6.80 10.73 -0.68
C ARG A 57 6.87 9.34 -0.04
N ALA A 58 6.00 8.42 -0.47
CA ALA A 58 5.87 7.07 0.07
C ALA A 58 7.19 6.29 -0.03
N VAL A 59 7.90 6.36 -1.17
CA VAL A 59 9.19 5.67 -1.36
C VAL A 59 10.18 5.99 -0.24
N GLY A 60 10.45 7.28 -0.02
CA GLY A 60 11.38 7.68 1.03
C GLY A 60 10.87 7.37 2.45
N LEU A 61 9.55 7.29 2.67
CA LEU A 61 9.01 6.85 3.96
C LEU A 61 9.22 5.35 4.18
N ILE A 62 9.10 4.55 3.12
CA ILE A 62 9.29 3.10 3.17
C ILE A 62 10.78 2.76 3.32
N GLU A 63 11.65 3.37 2.52
CA GLU A 63 13.10 3.19 2.60
C GLU A 63 13.68 3.57 3.97
N ARG A 64 13.07 4.56 4.66
CA ARG A 64 13.46 4.94 6.02
C ARG A 64 12.81 4.08 7.12
N GLY A 65 12.01 3.08 6.76
CA GLY A 65 11.28 2.23 7.70
C GLY A 65 10.19 2.95 8.50
N VAL A 66 9.76 4.14 8.06
CA VAL A 66 8.67 4.90 8.71
C VAL A 66 7.31 4.30 8.35
N VAL A 67 7.19 3.76 7.15
CA VAL A 67 6.03 3.05 6.65
C VAL A 67 6.50 1.68 6.16
N GLY A 68 5.75 0.62 6.43
CA GLY A 68 6.08 -0.72 5.96
C GLY A 68 4.81 -1.54 5.75
N HIS A 69 4.99 -2.71 5.15
CA HIS A 69 3.89 -3.65 4.96
C HIS A 69 4.24 -4.95 5.67
N THR A 70 3.43 -5.33 6.66
CA THR A 70 3.64 -6.56 7.43
C THR A 70 2.45 -7.48 7.24
N LEU A 71 2.73 -8.71 6.81
CA LEU A 71 1.74 -9.78 6.81
C LEU A 71 1.81 -10.51 8.15
N ILE A 72 0.67 -10.59 8.83
CA ILE A 72 0.54 -11.32 10.09
C ILE A 72 -0.48 -12.43 9.86
N SER A 73 -0.03 -13.68 10.00
CA SER A 73 -0.90 -14.85 10.00
C SER A 73 -0.86 -15.54 11.35
N ALA A 74 -1.99 -16.15 11.73
CA ALA A 74 -2.15 -16.86 12.99
C ALA A 74 -3.32 -17.83 12.89
N THR A 75 -3.30 -18.87 13.71
CA THR A 75 -4.43 -19.80 13.88
C THR A 75 -5.23 -19.41 15.13
N LYS A 76 -6.53 -19.71 15.14
CA LYS A 76 -7.32 -19.59 16.36
C LYS A 76 -6.92 -20.74 17.28
N SER A 77 -6.48 -20.43 18.50
CA SER A 77 -6.22 -21.48 19.49
C SER A 77 -7.54 -22.17 19.84
N ALA A 78 -7.61 -23.50 19.68
CA ALA A 78 -8.67 -24.27 20.30
C ALA A 78 -8.58 -24.01 21.81
N ARG A 79 -9.67 -23.57 22.43
CA ARG A 79 -9.73 -23.51 23.90
C ARG A 79 -9.58 -24.95 24.40
N GLU A 80 -8.56 -25.21 25.21
CA GLU A 80 -8.63 -26.26 26.23
C GLU A 80 -9.51 -25.76 27.39
#